data_AF-A0A7J9TEF3-F1
#
_entry.id   AF-A0A7J9TEF3-F1
#
_cell.length_a   1.000
_cell.length_b   1.000
_cell.length_c   1.000
_cell.angle_alpha   90.00
_cell.angle_beta   90.00
_cell.angle_gamma   90.00
#
_symmetry.space_group_name_H-M   'P 1'
#
loop_
_entity.id
_entity.type
_entity.pdbx_description
1 polymer ?
#
loop_
_entity_poly.entity_id
_entity_poly.type
_entity_poly.pdbx_seq_one_letter_code
_entity_poly.pdbx_strand_id
1 'polypeptide(L)'
;MNEKDTISEFCIYTMRKSDNLQYISLRDGAGKFIEKKIWRTGHALFQQAREEKKKMPIFFSAAEEDSGLIYFAFLESIEIGDSVTTYSFSDLNEIDETKPLSSLKLRSSQRPLSDNYIRPYAICETPDFLIEWMQEIGFAPIKKTRKTGLEKFYYNSNEKSFSLLDFWQWSKSDLVNNTIRGILAEFIVAQSLGITDNIRSPWDAYDLLLPNGIKIEVKSSAYIQSWYQKELSNITFGIAKTIGWNEQTNQQDSELKRQADIYIFCLLNHKIQDTIDPLDMDQWDFYILSTSVLDDEVGGQKHIGLKSLMKLNPQYKKYGEIAEYVEKLAGEIDMR
;
A
#
# COMPACT_ATOMS: atom_id res chain seq x y z
N MET A 1 20.63 8.62 11.33
CA MET A 1 20.96 9.64 10.32
C MET A 1 19.97 10.76 10.55
N ASN A 2 20.41 11.99 10.76
CA ASN A 2 19.49 13.10 11.00
C ASN A 2 18.70 13.32 9.70
N GLU A 3 17.39 13.61 9.74
CA GLU A 3 16.61 13.84 8.51
C GLU A 3 17.20 15.00 7.68
N LYS A 4 17.81 15.96 8.38
CA LYS A 4 18.62 17.04 7.81
C LYS A 4 19.77 16.55 6.91
N ASP A 5 20.32 15.37 7.16
CA ASP A 5 21.39 14.78 6.35
C ASP A 5 20.88 14.23 5.00
N THR A 6 19.56 14.03 4.86
CA THR A 6 18.93 13.48 3.64
C THR A 6 18.38 14.54 2.71
N ILE A 7 18.42 15.81 3.12
CA ILE A 7 17.91 16.95 2.35
C ILE A 7 19.06 17.85 1.91
N SER A 8 18.97 18.37 0.69
CA SER A 8 19.93 19.35 0.17
C SER A 8 19.90 20.62 1.02
N GLU A 9 21.07 21.22 1.23
CA GLU A 9 21.20 22.54 1.85
C GLU A 9 20.44 23.63 1.08
N PHE A 10 20.22 23.43 -0.22
CA PHE A 10 19.56 24.41 -1.08
C PHE A 10 18.25 23.87 -1.66
N CYS A 11 17.32 24.79 -1.87
CA CYS A 11 16.05 24.54 -2.53
C CYS A 11 15.84 25.52 -3.71
N ILE A 12 14.86 25.19 -4.55
CA ILE A 12 14.39 26.09 -5.61
C ILE A 12 13.08 26.72 -5.14
N TYR A 13 12.90 28.02 -5.42
CA TYR A 13 11.61 28.69 -5.36
C TYR A 13 11.13 29.01 -6.78
N THR A 14 9.84 28.81 -7.06
CA THR A 14 9.19 29.18 -8.34
C THR A 14 7.71 29.53 -8.13
N MET A 15 7.07 30.10 -9.14
CA MET A 15 5.64 30.45 -9.13
C MET A 15 4.86 29.56 -10.11
N ARG A 16 3.67 29.10 -9.72
CA ARG A 16 2.76 28.34 -10.58
C ARG A 16 1.31 28.70 -10.27
N LYS A 17 0.41 28.46 -11.23
CA LYS A 17 -1.03 28.59 -10.99
C LYS A 17 -1.46 27.67 -9.87
N SER A 18 -2.19 28.19 -8.89
CA SER A 18 -2.63 27.42 -7.71
C SER A 18 -3.51 26.24 -8.13
N ASP A 19 -4.43 26.44 -9.07
CA ASP A 19 -5.29 25.38 -9.64
C ASP A 19 -4.48 24.19 -10.19
N ASN A 20 -3.33 24.44 -10.83
CA ASN A 20 -2.49 23.37 -11.38
C ASN A 20 -1.85 22.54 -10.26
N LEU A 21 -1.41 23.20 -9.18
CA LEU A 21 -0.80 22.53 -8.03
C LEU A 21 -1.86 21.77 -7.23
N GLN A 22 -3.04 22.35 -7.02
CA GLN A 22 -4.16 21.68 -6.37
C GLN A 22 -4.56 20.41 -7.13
N TYR A 23 -4.65 20.49 -8.46
CA TYR A 23 -4.96 19.32 -9.30
C TYR A 23 -3.89 18.21 -9.20
N ILE A 24 -2.62 18.57 -9.05
CA ILE A 24 -1.52 17.60 -8.85
C ILE A 24 -1.58 17.00 -7.44
N SER A 25 -1.84 17.83 -6.43
CA SER A 25 -1.97 17.43 -5.01
C SER A 25 -3.09 16.40 -4.82
N LEU A 26 -4.24 16.59 -5.48
CA LEU A 26 -5.37 15.66 -5.47
C LEU A 26 -5.11 14.31 -6.17
N ARG A 27 -3.91 14.09 -6.73
CA ARG A 27 -3.54 12.88 -7.46
C ARG A 27 -2.38 12.16 -6.76
N ASP A 28 -1.30 11.90 -7.49
CA ASP A 28 -0.10 11.23 -6.99
C ASP A 28 0.96 12.23 -6.50
N GLY A 29 0.65 13.53 -6.48
CA GLY A 29 1.58 14.58 -6.08
C GLY A 29 2.77 14.75 -7.03
N ALA A 30 2.76 14.12 -8.22
CA ALA A 30 3.84 14.20 -9.19
C ALA A 30 3.51 15.18 -10.33
N GLY A 31 4.46 16.04 -10.65
CA GLY A 31 4.26 17.09 -11.65
C GLY A 31 5.46 17.31 -12.55
N LYS A 32 5.20 17.85 -13.74
CA LYS A 32 6.24 18.28 -14.69
C LYS A 32 5.85 19.62 -15.29
N PHE A 33 6.76 20.58 -15.25
CA PHE A 33 6.56 21.91 -15.82
C PHE A 33 7.75 22.37 -16.65
N ILE A 34 7.51 23.38 -17.48
CA ILE A 34 8.51 24.07 -18.28
C ILE A 34 8.58 25.51 -17.80
N GLU A 35 9.78 25.97 -17.45
CA GLU A 35 10.08 27.35 -17.10
C GLU A 35 10.81 28.04 -18.25
N LYS A 36 10.39 29.25 -18.62
CA LYS A 36 11.02 30.06 -19.68
C LYS A 36 12.25 30.81 -19.17
N LYS A 37 13.07 30.11 -18.39
CA LYS A 37 14.31 30.59 -17.79
C LYS A 37 15.24 29.41 -17.57
N ILE A 38 16.51 29.59 -17.89
CA ILE A 38 17.53 28.55 -17.70
C ILE A 38 17.99 28.52 -16.23
N TRP A 39 17.92 27.35 -15.60
CA TRP A 39 18.32 27.13 -14.21
C TRP A 39 19.70 26.44 -14.11
N ARG A 40 20.75 26.97 -14.78
CA ARG A 40 22.08 26.30 -14.80
C ARG A 40 22.62 26.00 -13.40
N THR A 41 22.56 26.99 -12.51
CA THR A 41 23.01 26.83 -11.12
C THR A 41 22.12 25.87 -10.34
N GLY A 42 20.80 25.93 -10.54
CA GLY A 42 19.86 24.97 -9.93
C GLY A 42 20.11 23.54 -10.38
N HIS A 43 20.37 23.32 -11.67
CA HIS A 43 20.73 22.02 -12.21
C HIS A 43 22.03 21.47 -11.60
N ALA A 44 23.07 22.29 -11.48
CA ALA A 44 24.33 21.87 -10.86
C ALA A 44 24.14 21.46 -9.38
N LEU A 45 23.40 22.25 -8.59
CA LEU A 45 23.09 21.93 -7.19
C LEU A 45 22.22 20.68 -7.07
N PHE A 46 21.29 20.47 -8.01
CA PHE A 46 20.49 19.26 -8.07
C PHE A 46 21.34 18.01 -8.33
N GLN A 47 22.28 18.06 -9.28
CA GLN A 47 23.19 16.93 -9.52
C GLN A 47 24.06 16.63 -8.31
N GLN A 48 24.60 17.66 -7.65
CA GLN A 48 25.35 17.50 -6.41
C GLN A 48 24.50 16.82 -5.32
N ALA A 49 23.26 17.26 -5.12
CA ALA A 49 22.35 16.64 -4.16
C ALA A 49 22.13 15.15 -4.48
N ARG A 50 21.97 14.78 -5.76
CA ARG A 50 21.82 13.38 -6.18
C ARG A 50 23.06 12.54 -5.91
N GLU A 51 24.26 13.06 -6.17
CA GLU A 51 25.53 12.39 -5.85
C GLU A 51 25.66 12.11 -4.35
N GLU A 52 25.23 13.07 -3.52
CA GLU A 52 25.18 12.95 -2.06
C GLU A 52 23.97 12.15 -1.55
N LYS A 53 23.13 11.61 -2.45
CA LYS A 53 21.87 10.89 -2.13
C LYS A 53 20.89 11.72 -1.29
N LYS A 54 20.87 13.03 -1.50
CA LYS A 54 19.97 14.00 -0.87
C LYS A 54 18.83 14.38 -1.81
N LYS A 55 17.64 14.60 -1.24
CA LYS A 55 16.50 15.20 -1.97
C LYS A 55 16.65 16.72 -2.02
N MET A 56 16.43 17.33 -3.18
CA MET A 56 16.44 18.79 -3.33
C MET A 56 15.01 19.34 -3.32
N PRO A 57 14.62 20.19 -2.35
CA PRO A 57 13.27 20.71 -2.29
C PRO A 57 12.98 21.76 -3.36
N ILE A 58 11.71 21.88 -3.74
CA ILE A 58 11.18 22.98 -4.53
C ILE A 58 9.92 23.54 -3.86
N PHE A 59 9.87 24.86 -3.71
CA PHE A 59 8.76 25.60 -3.11
C PHE A 59 7.99 26.39 -4.18
N PHE A 60 6.68 26.47 -3.99
CA PHE A 60 5.75 27.12 -4.90
C PHE A 60 4.96 28.23 -4.20
N SER A 61 4.83 29.37 -4.86
CA SER A 61 3.77 30.36 -4.59
C SER A 61 2.76 30.40 -5.74
N ALA A 62 1.57 30.93 -5.47
CA ALA A 62 0.62 31.24 -6.53
C ALA A 62 1.21 32.30 -7.48
N ALA A 63 0.89 32.20 -8.77
CA ALA A 63 1.34 33.14 -9.80
C ALA A 63 0.32 34.28 -10.04
N GLU A 64 -0.92 34.08 -9.61
CA GLU A 64 -2.10 34.89 -9.85
C GLU A 64 -2.52 35.74 -8.64
N GLU A 65 -1.98 35.46 -7.45
CA GLU A 65 -2.30 36.14 -6.21
C GLU A 65 -1.11 36.17 -5.24
N ASP A 66 -1.13 37.11 -4.28
CA ASP A 66 -0.14 37.18 -3.21
C ASP A 66 -0.55 36.25 -2.06
N SER A 67 -0.12 35.00 -2.17
CA SER A 67 -0.47 33.91 -1.24
C SER A 67 0.66 33.52 -0.30
N GLY A 68 1.86 34.08 -0.47
CA GLY A 68 3.09 33.47 0.05
C GLY A 68 3.33 32.07 -0.52
N LEU A 69 4.02 31.22 0.24
CA LEU A 69 4.27 29.82 -0.10
C LEU A 69 3.02 28.97 0.14
N ILE A 70 2.64 28.19 -0.87
CA ILE A 70 1.41 27.35 -0.84
C ILE A 70 1.71 25.86 -0.89
N TYR A 71 2.78 25.45 -1.57
CA TYR A 71 3.17 24.05 -1.69
C TYR A 71 4.69 23.89 -1.67
N PHE A 72 5.16 22.71 -1.32
CA PHE A 72 6.52 22.27 -1.61
C PHE A 72 6.52 20.83 -2.14
N ALA A 73 7.60 20.44 -2.80
CA ALA A 73 7.82 19.09 -3.33
C ALA A 73 9.32 18.76 -3.36
N PHE A 74 9.68 17.56 -3.82
CA PHE A 74 11.06 17.19 -4.09
C PHE A 74 11.33 17.02 -5.59
N LEU A 75 12.44 17.56 -6.06
CA LEU A 75 12.84 17.50 -7.47
C LEU A 75 13.24 16.08 -7.87
N GLU A 76 12.69 15.62 -8.99
CA GLU A 76 12.99 14.32 -9.61
C GLU A 76 13.90 14.48 -10.84
N SER A 77 13.75 15.57 -11.59
CA SER A 77 14.63 15.89 -12.72
C SER A 77 14.70 17.39 -12.98
N ILE A 78 15.85 17.84 -13.51
CA ILE A 78 16.03 19.16 -14.12
C ILE A 78 16.75 18.94 -15.44
N GLU A 79 16.12 19.31 -16.55
CA GLU A 79 16.64 19.24 -17.91
C GLU A 79 16.82 20.66 -18.46
N ILE A 80 18.03 20.98 -18.91
CA ILE A 80 18.36 22.29 -19.48
C ILE A 80 18.25 22.23 -21.00
N GLY A 81 17.28 22.96 -21.56
CA GLY A 81 17.17 23.19 -23.00
C GLY A 81 17.84 24.48 -23.46
N ASP A 82 17.59 24.88 -24.70
CA ASP A 82 18.24 26.06 -25.31
C ASP A 82 17.85 27.38 -24.63
N SER A 83 16.59 27.53 -24.21
CA SER A 83 16.04 28.73 -23.57
C SER A 83 15.09 28.45 -22.41
N VAL A 84 14.89 27.17 -22.08
CA VAL A 84 13.92 26.72 -21.08
C VAL A 84 14.55 25.73 -20.12
N THR A 85 13.95 25.59 -18.95
CA THR A 85 14.21 24.49 -18.03
C THR A 85 12.97 23.63 -17.93
N THR A 86 13.09 22.33 -18.17
CA THR A 86 12.04 21.37 -17.87
C THR A 86 12.39 20.72 -16.54
N TYR A 87 11.45 20.68 -15.59
CA TYR A 87 11.67 20.01 -14.32
C TYR A 87 10.48 19.17 -13.93
N SER A 88 10.73 18.09 -13.20
CA SER A 88 9.71 17.26 -12.58
C SER A 88 9.94 17.17 -11.07
N PHE A 89 8.87 16.89 -10.35
CA PHE A 89 8.88 16.71 -8.90
C PHE A 89 7.86 15.66 -8.48
N SER A 90 8.00 15.16 -7.26
CA SER A 90 7.06 14.28 -6.57
C SER A 90 6.89 14.73 -5.12
N ASP A 91 5.99 14.06 -4.40
CA ASP A 91 5.68 14.37 -2.99
C ASP A 91 5.25 15.84 -2.82
N LEU A 92 4.33 16.33 -3.67
CA LEU A 92 3.75 17.67 -3.51
C LEU A 92 2.90 17.71 -2.23
N ASN A 93 3.26 18.60 -1.30
CA ASN A 93 2.60 18.78 -0.02
C ASN A 93 2.14 20.23 0.15
N GLU A 94 0.94 20.40 0.68
CA GLU A 94 0.38 21.70 1.04
C GLU A 94 1.09 22.25 2.28
N ILE A 95 1.21 23.58 2.35
CA ILE A 95 1.76 24.26 3.52
C ILE A 95 0.57 24.80 4.33
N ASP A 96 0.19 24.07 5.38
CA ASP A 96 -1.02 24.32 6.18
C ASP A 96 -1.10 25.73 6.79
N GLU A 97 0.06 26.32 7.12
CA GLU A 97 0.17 27.72 7.54
C GLU A 97 0.85 28.53 6.44
N THR A 98 0.12 29.42 5.77
CA THR A 98 0.68 30.27 4.71
C THR A 98 1.91 31.03 5.19
N LYS A 99 3.08 30.62 4.69
CA LYS A 99 4.36 31.24 5.05
C LYS A 99 4.70 32.33 4.03
N PRO A 100 5.12 33.52 4.47
CA PRO A 100 5.55 34.57 3.55
C PRO A 100 6.79 34.12 2.76
N LEU A 101 7.04 34.70 1.59
CA LEU A 101 8.24 34.36 0.79
C LEU A 101 9.52 34.65 1.57
N SER A 102 9.50 35.68 2.44
CA SER A 102 10.59 36.07 3.33
C SER A 102 10.97 35.03 4.39
N SER A 103 10.19 33.95 4.51
CA SER A 103 10.62 32.73 5.23
C SER A 103 11.76 31.98 4.53
N LEU A 104 11.99 32.22 3.23
CA LEU A 104 13.13 31.70 2.47
C LEU A 104 14.27 32.71 2.46
N LYS A 105 15.53 32.22 2.50
CA LYS A 105 16.73 33.05 2.36
C LYS A 105 17.42 32.78 1.03
N LEU A 106 17.76 33.83 0.29
CA LEU A 106 18.46 33.73 -0.99
C LEU A 106 19.88 33.18 -0.80
N ARG A 107 20.23 32.10 -1.51
CA ARG A 107 21.58 31.51 -1.50
C ARG A 107 22.68 32.53 -1.80
N SER A 108 22.43 33.47 -2.71
CA SER A 108 23.45 34.40 -3.21
C SER A 108 23.81 35.52 -2.21
N SER A 109 22.85 35.94 -1.38
CA SER A 109 22.99 37.15 -0.55
C SER A 109 22.67 36.93 0.91
N GLN A 110 22.15 35.76 1.28
CA GLN A 110 21.70 35.43 2.63
C GLN A 110 20.56 36.31 3.16
N ARG A 111 19.98 37.14 2.29
CA ARG A 111 18.84 37.99 2.62
C ARG A 111 17.53 37.22 2.44
N PRO A 112 16.48 37.53 3.22
CA PRO A 112 15.15 37.05 2.96
C PRO A 112 14.72 37.30 1.50
N LEU A 113 14.02 36.34 0.91
CA LEU A 113 13.34 36.52 -0.35
C LEU A 113 12.22 37.56 -0.14
N SER A 114 12.15 38.58 -0.98
CA SER A 114 11.14 39.63 -0.78
C SER A 114 9.72 39.06 -0.91
N ASP A 115 8.79 39.48 -0.06
CA ASP A 115 7.38 39.10 -0.22
C ASP A 115 6.77 39.63 -1.53
N ASN A 116 7.33 40.72 -2.08
CA ASN A 116 6.98 41.25 -3.38
C ASN A 116 7.84 40.68 -4.53
N TYR A 117 8.41 39.48 -4.37
CA TYR A 117 9.33 38.90 -5.36
C TYR A 117 8.58 38.36 -6.58
N ILE A 118 8.68 39.07 -7.70
CA ILE A 118 7.94 38.76 -8.93
C ILE A 118 8.70 37.89 -9.95
N ARG A 119 9.88 37.36 -9.61
CA ARG A 119 10.68 36.60 -10.60
C ARG A 119 10.32 35.11 -10.53
N PRO A 120 10.28 34.41 -11.67
CA PRO A 120 9.78 33.02 -11.73
C PRO A 120 10.75 31.99 -11.14
N TYR A 121 11.87 32.42 -10.55
CA TYR A 121 12.90 31.51 -10.05
C TYR A 121 13.88 32.21 -9.13
N ALA A 122 14.09 31.60 -7.96
CA ALA A 122 15.18 31.88 -7.04
C ALA A 122 15.80 30.58 -6.51
N ILE A 123 17.06 30.66 -6.07
CA ILE A 123 17.71 29.60 -5.29
C ILE A 123 17.80 30.08 -3.85
N CYS A 124 17.28 29.27 -2.95
CA CYS A 124 17.22 29.59 -1.54
C CYS A 124 17.96 28.53 -0.72
N GLU A 125 18.29 28.88 0.52
CA GLU A 125 18.60 27.88 1.54
C GLU A 125 17.33 27.09 1.85
N THR A 126 17.48 25.78 2.05
CA THR A 126 16.39 24.95 2.53
C THR A 126 15.98 25.42 3.92
N PRO A 127 14.71 25.82 4.12
CA PRO A 127 14.28 26.42 5.37
C PRO A 127 14.15 25.37 6.48
N ASP A 128 14.42 25.76 7.73
CA ASP A 128 14.34 24.85 8.88
C ASP A 128 12.90 24.33 9.11
N PHE A 129 11.86 25.11 8.76
CA PHE A 129 10.47 24.66 8.90
C PHE A 129 10.15 23.42 8.04
N LEU A 130 10.88 23.17 6.94
CA LEU A 130 10.74 21.93 6.18
C LEU A 130 11.29 20.74 6.99
N ILE A 131 12.40 20.97 7.69
CA ILE A 131 13.02 19.96 8.55
C ILE A 131 12.11 19.66 9.74
N GLU A 132 11.51 20.69 10.34
CA GLU A 132 10.51 20.55 11.40
C GLU A 132 9.27 19.78 10.91
N TRP A 133 8.72 20.16 9.75
CA TRP A 133 7.60 19.45 9.11
C TRP A 133 7.91 17.97 8.85
N MET A 134 9.11 17.66 8.36
CA MET A 134 9.53 16.25 8.13
C MET A 134 9.61 15.46 9.43
N GLN A 135 10.08 16.08 10.52
CA GLN A 135 10.16 15.44 11.84
C GLN A 135 8.78 15.15 12.44
N GLU A 136 7.79 16.00 12.15
CA GLU A 136 6.43 15.85 12.66
C GLU A 136 5.63 14.76 11.92
N ILE A 137 5.92 14.51 10.65
CA ILE A 137 5.06 13.69 9.77
C ILE A 137 5.40 12.19 9.85
N GLY A 138 6.41 11.84 10.63
CA GLY A 138 6.84 10.46 10.78
C GLY A 138 7.22 9.83 9.44
N PHE A 139 7.26 8.50 9.40
CA PHE A 139 7.66 7.78 8.20
C PHE A 139 6.44 7.47 7.34
N ALA A 140 6.37 8.08 6.16
CA ALA A 140 5.38 7.73 5.16
C ALA A 140 5.48 6.22 4.81
N PRO A 141 4.34 5.54 4.51
CA PRO A 141 4.36 4.13 4.12
C PRO A 141 5.25 3.90 2.90
N ILE A 142 6.09 2.86 2.96
CA ILE A 142 6.93 2.46 1.82
C ILE A 142 6.01 2.00 0.68
N LYS A 143 6.19 2.57 -0.51
CA LYS A 143 5.50 2.13 -1.73
C LYS A 143 5.87 0.68 -2.04
N LYS A 144 4.91 -0.23 -1.87
CA LYS A 144 5.06 -1.67 -2.15
C LYS A 144 4.98 -1.90 -3.67
N THR A 145 5.83 -2.78 -4.21
CA THR A 145 5.81 -3.19 -5.63
C THR A 145 5.82 -4.71 -5.73
N ARG A 146 5.03 -5.27 -6.66
CA ARG A 146 4.96 -6.73 -6.86
C ARG A 146 6.32 -7.21 -7.38
N LYS A 147 6.84 -8.25 -6.75
CA LYS A 147 8.12 -8.85 -7.11
C LYS A 147 7.90 -10.00 -8.10
N THR A 148 8.90 -10.24 -8.93
CA THR A 148 8.91 -11.30 -9.95
C THR A 148 9.47 -12.62 -9.42
N GLY A 149 10.27 -12.57 -8.34
CA GLY A 149 11.06 -13.68 -7.84
C GLY A 149 12.47 -13.74 -8.45
N LEU A 150 12.71 -13.07 -9.58
CA LEU A 150 14.02 -13.06 -10.26
C LEU A 150 15.01 -12.08 -9.63
N GLU A 151 14.56 -11.20 -8.74
CA GLU A 151 15.39 -10.21 -8.07
C GLU A 151 16.54 -10.88 -7.31
N LYS A 152 17.76 -10.39 -7.51
CA LYS A 152 18.97 -10.88 -6.83
C LYS A 152 19.23 -10.11 -5.54
N PHE A 153 19.68 -10.83 -4.52
CA PHE A 153 20.24 -10.20 -3.33
C PHE A 153 21.59 -9.58 -3.67
N TYR A 154 21.99 -8.52 -2.98
CA TYR A 154 23.24 -7.81 -3.25
C TYR A 154 23.98 -7.45 -1.95
N TYR A 155 25.31 -7.38 -2.02
CA TYR A 155 26.16 -6.86 -0.95
C TYR A 155 27.23 -5.97 -1.56
N ASN A 156 27.37 -4.74 -1.08
CA ASN A 156 28.25 -3.72 -1.69
C ASN A 156 28.00 -3.59 -3.21
N SER A 157 26.73 -3.53 -3.61
CA SER A 157 26.28 -3.49 -5.02
C SER A 157 26.66 -4.68 -5.89
N ASN A 158 27.22 -5.75 -5.31
CA ASN A 158 27.50 -6.99 -6.02
C ASN A 158 26.38 -8.00 -5.81
N GLU A 159 25.75 -8.44 -6.89
CA GLU A 159 24.70 -9.46 -6.86
C GLU A 159 25.22 -10.80 -6.32
N LYS A 160 24.32 -11.55 -5.70
CA LYS A 160 24.54 -12.92 -5.20
C LYS A 160 23.89 -13.93 -6.12
N SER A 161 24.34 -15.18 -6.02
CA SER A 161 23.84 -16.27 -6.86
C SER A 161 22.37 -16.59 -6.61
N PHE A 162 21.89 -16.38 -5.38
CA PHE A 162 20.51 -16.64 -4.98
C PHE A 162 19.57 -15.45 -5.19
N SER A 163 18.30 -15.76 -5.32
CA SER A 163 17.21 -14.90 -5.75
C SER A 163 16.08 -14.85 -4.72
N LEU A 164 15.14 -13.92 -4.92
CA LEU A 164 13.93 -13.86 -4.11
C LEU A 164 13.07 -15.13 -4.24
N LEU A 165 13.08 -15.80 -5.41
CA LEU A 165 12.41 -17.09 -5.58
C LEU A 165 13.00 -18.17 -4.66
N ASP A 166 14.32 -18.23 -4.50
CA ASP A 166 14.97 -19.18 -3.59
C ASP A 166 14.51 -18.94 -2.14
N PHE A 167 14.36 -17.69 -1.73
CA PHE A 167 13.81 -17.32 -0.42
C PHE A 167 12.33 -17.75 -0.28
N TRP A 168 11.51 -17.53 -1.31
CA TRP A 168 10.11 -17.95 -1.28
C TRP A 168 9.96 -19.47 -1.19
N GLN A 169 10.75 -20.23 -1.95
CA GLN A 169 10.78 -21.69 -1.83
C GLN A 169 11.19 -22.11 -0.42
N TRP A 170 12.31 -21.58 0.09
CA TRP A 170 12.77 -21.90 1.45
C TRP A 170 11.72 -21.58 2.54
N SER A 171 10.98 -20.47 2.40
CA SER A 171 10.04 -20.00 3.43
C SER A 171 8.60 -20.49 3.29
N LYS A 172 8.18 -20.94 2.09
CA LYS A 172 6.76 -21.22 1.78
C LYS A 172 6.51 -22.60 1.17
N SER A 173 7.51 -23.48 1.06
CA SER A 173 7.31 -24.82 0.49
C SER A 173 6.44 -25.76 1.32
N ASP A 174 6.31 -25.57 2.64
CA ASP A 174 5.40 -26.37 3.46
C ASP A 174 3.96 -25.85 3.33
N LEU A 175 3.29 -26.23 2.23
CA LEU A 175 1.91 -25.83 1.92
C LEU A 175 0.86 -26.51 2.82
N VAL A 176 1.23 -27.58 3.53
CA VAL A 176 0.33 -28.26 4.48
C VAL A 176 0.34 -27.55 5.84
N ASN A 177 1.41 -26.85 6.21
CA ASN A 177 1.47 -26.02 7.41
C ASN A 177 0.26 -25.09 7.53
N ASN A 178 -0.39 -25.04 8.69
CA ASN A 178 -1.60 -24.24 8.89
C ASN A 178 -1.48 -22.76 8.50
N THR A 179 -0.31 -22.14 8.70
CA THR A 179 -0.10 -20.73 8.38
C THR A 179 -0.02 -20.52 6.87
N ILE A 180 0.79 -21.34 6.19
CA ILE A 180 0.97 -21.23 4.74
C ILE A 180 -0.27 -21.72 3.99
N ARG A 181 -0.90 -22.78 4.46
CA ARG A 181 -2.17 -23.30 3.95
C ARG A 181 -3.29 -22.25 4.01
N GLY A 182 -3.31 -21.40 5.04
CA GLY A 182 -4.22 -20.26 5.13
C GLY A 182 -4.02 -19.27 3.98
N ILE A 183 -2.77 -18.84 3.77
CA ILE A 183 -2.40 -17.94 2.67
C ILE A 183 -2.67 -18.59 1.30
N LEU A 184 -2.41 -19.89 1.17
CA LEU A 184 -2.70 -20.64 -0.05
C LEU A 184 -4.21 -20.70 -0.34
N ALA A 185 -5.03 -20.97 0.66
CA ALA A 185 -6.49 -20.98 0.50
C ALA A 185 -7.03 -19.61 0.07
N GLU A 186 -6.53 -18.53 0.68
CA GLU A 186 -6.82 -17.15 0.27
C GLU A 186 -6.43 -16.92 -1.20
N PHE A 187 -5.22 -17.32 -1.60
CA PHE A 187 -4.76 -17.21 -2.99
C PHE A 187 -5.61 -18.03 -3.97
N ILE A 188 -6.04 -19.24 -3.60
CA ILE A 188 -6.90 -20.09 -4.44
C ILE A 188 -8.24 -19.39 -4.68
N VAL A 189 -8.87 -18.85 -3.63
CA VAL A 189 -10.12 -18.10 -3.74
C VAL A 189 -9.92 -16.83 -4.59
N ALA A 190 -8.86 -16.06 -4.33
CA ALA A 190 -8.53 -14.86 -5.11
C ALA A 190 -8.31 -15.18 -6.59
N GLN A 191 -7.66 -16.30 -6.91
CA GLN A 191 -7.48 -16.78 -8.28
C GLN A 191 -8.81 -17.13 -8.93
N SER A 192 -9.71 -17.82 -8.22
CA SER A 192 -11.04 -18.09 -8.77
C SER A 192 -11.79 -16.80 -9.09
N LEU A 193 -11.63 -15.77 -8.26
CA LEU A 193 -12.31 -14.47 -8.41
C LEU A 193 -11.60 -13.50 -9.37
N GLY A 194 -10.40 -13.83 -9.87
CA GLY A 194 -9.64 -12.97 -10.78
C GLY A 194 -9.09 -11.69 -10.15
N ILE A 195 -8.80 -11.69 -8.84
CA ILE A 195 -8.38 -10.49 -8.08
C ILE A 195 -6.94 -10.56 -7.54
N THR A 196 -6.05 -11.28 -8.22
CA THR A 196 -4.66 -11.51 -7.78
C THR A 196 -3.63 -10.52 -8.31
N ASP A 197 -4.07 -9.42 -8.93
CA ASP A 197 -3.18 -8.39 -9.47
C ASP A 197 -2.50 -7.57 -8.36
N ASN A 198 -3.20 -7.36 -7.25
CA ASN A 198 -2.73 -6.58 -6.11
C ASN A 198 -1.78 -7.37 -5.19
N ILE A 199 -0.97 -6.64 -4.41
CA ILE A 199 -0.11 -7.23 -3.37
C ILE A 199 -0.98 -7.50 -2.14
N ARG A 200 -1.01 -8.74 -1.68
CA ARG A 200 -1.66 -9.14 -0.43
C ARG A 200 -1.17 -8.30 0.76
N SER A 201 -2.10 -7.70 1.49
CA SER A 201 -1.83 -7.06 2.78
C SER A 201 -2.16 -8.03 3.93
N PRO A 202 -1.22 -8.35 4.82
CA PRO A 202 -1.47 -9.26 5.94
C PRO A 202 -2.25 -8.64 7.11
N TRP A 203 -2.50 -7.33 7.07
CA TRP A 203 -3.07 -6.57 8.20
C TRP A 203 -4.49 -6.05 7.93
N ASP A 204 -5.06 -6.39 6.77
CA ASP A 204 -6.38 -5.93 6.41
C ASP A 204 -7.43 -6.58 7.31
N ALA A 205 -8.54 -5.86 7.53
CA ALA A 205 -9.63 -6.34 8.36
C ALA A 205 -10.38 -7.55 7.76
N TYR A 206 -10.15 -7.82 6.48
CA TYR A 206 -10.71 -8.91 5.68
C TYR A 206 -9.61 -9.42 4.73
N ASP A 207 -9.76 -10.65 4.24
CA ASP A 207 -8.73 -11.28 3.41
C ASP A 207 -8.78 -10.81 1.94
N LEU A 208 -9.96 -10.55 1.38
CA LEU A 208 -10.13 -10.16 -0.03
C LEU A 208 -11.19 -9.06 -0.21
N LEU A 209 -11.02 -8.22 -1.22
CA LEU A 209 -11.95 -7.16 -1.63
C LEU A 209 -12.29 -7.29 -3.11
N LEU A 210 -13.58 -7.39 -3.43
CA LEU A 210 -14.06 -7.36 -4.81
C LEU A 210 -14.13 -5.92 -5.35
N PRO A 211 -14.08 -5.72 -6.69
CA PRO A 211 -14.20 -4.40 -7.30
C PRO A 211 -15.49 -3.64 -6.97
N ASN A 212 -16.58 -4.36 -6.64
CA ASN A 212 -17.84 -3.75 -6.20
C ASN A 212 -17.86 -3.40 -4.70
N GLY A 213 -16.77 -3.61 -3.96
CA GLY A 213 -16.64 -3.25 -2.55
C GLY A 213 -16.99 -4.36 -1.55
N ILE A 214 -17.42 -5.53 -2.03
CA ILE A 214 -17.74 -6.69 -1.18
C ILE A 214 -16.46 -7.27 -0.57
N LYS A 215 -16.48 -7.44 0.76
CA LYS A 215 -15.37 -7.95 1.56
C LYS A 215 -15.56 -9.43 1.84
N ILE A 216 -14.48 -10.20 1.71
CA ILE A 216 -14.50 -11.65 1.88
C ILE A 216 -13.47 -12.06 2.93
N GLU A 217 -13.91 -12.90 3.88
CA GLU A 217 -13.03 -13.58 4.82
C GLU A 217 -12.81 -15.03 4.36
N VAL A 218 -11.56 -15.46 4.29
CA VAL A 218 -11.18 -16.83 3.94
C VAL A 218 -10.67 -17.56 5.19
N LYS A 219 -11.21 -18.75 5.45
CA LYS A 219 -10.79 -19.57 6.60
C LYS A 219 -10.39 -20.96 6.15
N SER A 220 -9.16 -21.35 6.48
CA SER A 220 -8.60 -22.64 6.07
C SER A 220 -8.57 -23.66 7.22
N SER A 221 -8.87 -24.92 6.92
CA SER A 221 -8.71 -26.06 7.83
C SER A 221 -8.33 -27.32 7.05
N ALA A 222 -7.79 -28.33 7.73
CA ALA A 222 -7.37 -29.60 7.13
C ALA A 222 -7.37 -30.72 8.18
N TYR A 223 -7.60 -31.96 7.74
CA TYR A 223 -7.50 -33.13 8.63
C TYR A 223 -6.03 -33.47 8.95
N ILE A 224 -5.14 -33.25 7.99
CA ILE A 224 -3.70 -33.54 8.08
C ILE A 224 -2.93 -32.23 8.26
N GLN A 225 -1.88 -32.28 9.09
CA GLN A 225 -0.94 -31.21 9.36
C GLN A 225 0.47 -31.66 8.96
N SER A 226 1.37 -30.70 8.77
CA SER A 226 2.75 -30.98 8.36
C SER A 226 3.64 -31.48 9.51
N TRP A 227 3.19 -31.34 10.75
CA TRP A 227 3.86 -31.89 11.93
C TRP A 227 3.22 -33.20 12.39
N TYR A 228 3.90 -33.90 13.30
CA TYR A 228 3.41 -35.15 13.86
C TYR A 228 2.02 -35.01 14.50
N GLN A 229 1.10 -35.88 14.12
CA GLN A 229 -0.23 -36.00 14.71
C GLN A 229 -0.49 -37.45 15.10
N LYS A 230 -1.15 -37.65 16.25
CA LYS A 230 -1.59 -38.98 16.67
C LYS A 230 -2.87 -39.44 15.95
N GLU A 231 -3.69 -38.49 15.53
CA GLU A 231 -4.98 -38.69 14.89
C GLU A 231 -5.31 -37.49 13.99
N LEU A 232 -6.30 -37.65 13.11
CA LEU A 232 -6.76 -36.57 12.24
C LEU A 232 -7.27 -35.37 13.07
N SER A 233 -6.94 -34.16 12.63
CA SER A 233 -7.43 -32.93 13.24
C SER A 233 -8.95 -32.80 13.12
N ASN A 234 -9.58 -32.33 14.20
CA ASN A 234 -10.95 -31.84 14.13
C ASN A 234 -11.02 -30.57 13.28
N ILE A 235 -11.95 -30.54 12.33
CA ILE A 235 -12.14 -29.38 11.46
C ILE A 235 -12.88 -28.29 12.22
N THR A 236 -12.19 -27.16 12.40
CA THR A 236 -12.68 -25.96 13.06
C THR A 236 -12.15 -24.72 12.35
N PHE A 237 -12.95 -23.64 12.38
CA PHE A 237 -12.66 -22.36 11.75
C PHE A 237 -12.83 -21.22 12.77
N GLY A 238 -11.96 -20.23 12.73
CA GLY A 238 -12.13 -18.99 13.51
C GLY A 238 -13.15 -18.07 12.85
N ILE A 239 -14.14 -17.60 13.61
CA ILE A 239 -15.24 -16.73 13.18
C ILE A 239 -15.50 -15.59 14.19
N ALA A 240 -14.51 -15.29 15.04
CA ALA A 240 -14.63 -14.27 16.07
C ALA A 240 -14.89 -12.89 15.45
N LYS A 241 -15.72 -12.10 16.12
CA LYS A 241 -15.80 -10.66 15.87
C LYS A 241 -14.48 -10.01 16.27
N THR A 242 -14.02 -9.02 15.49
CA THR A 242 -12.79 -8.27 15.73
C THR A 242 -13.08 -6.77 15.71
N ILE A 243 -12.17 -6.00 16.29
CA ILE A 243 -12.14 -4.56 16.11
C ILE A 243 -11.37 -4.30 14.82
N GLY A 244 -11.97 -3.59 13.87
CA GLY A 244 -11.33 -3.25 12.60
C GLY A 244 -10.12 -2.35 12.82
N TRP A 245 -9.08 -2.51 12.00
CA TRP A 245 -7.96 -1.58 11.97
C TRP A 245 -7.86 -0.98 10.57
N ASN A 246 -7.67 0.33 10.49
CA ASN A 246 -7.52 1.06 9.24
C ASN A 246 -6.03 1.38 9.00
N GLU A 247 -5.43 0.78 7.98
CA GLU A 247 -4.00 0.99 7.63
C GLU A 247 -3.71 2.44 7.25
N GLN A 248 -4.66 3.13 6.61
CA GLN A 248 -4.46 4.50 6.12
C GLN A 248 -4.44 5.51 7.26
N THR A 249 -5.27 5.33 8.29
CA THR A 249 -5.38 6.26 9.41
C THR A 249 -4.64 5.78 10.66
N ASN A 250 -4.15 4.54 10.66
CA ASN A 250 -3.57 3.86 11.81
C ASN A 250 -4.49 3.89 13.06
N GLN A 251 -5.81 3.81 12.84
CA GLN A 251 -6.82 3.85 13.90
C GLN A 251 -7.61 2.54 13.96
N GLN A 252 -8.11 2.23 15.16
CA GLN A 252 -9.02 1.12 15.39
C GLN A 252 -10.47 1.62 15.29
N ASP A 253 -11.34 0.80 14.70
CA ASP A 253 -12.78 1.02 14.74
C ASP A 253 -13.30 0.91 16.18
N SER A 254 -14.45 1.52 16.46
CA SER A 254 -15.08 1.45 17.78
C SER A 254 -15.95 0.20 17.98
N GLU A 255 -16.35 -0.47 16.89
CA GLU A 255 -17.33 -1.55 16.93
C GLU A 255 -16.71 -2.94 16.76
N LEU A 256 -17.15 -3.87 17.61
CA LEU A 256 -16.79 -5.28 17.54
C LEU A 256 -17.73 -6.02 16.57
N LYS A 257 -17.24 -6.36 15.37
CA LYS A 257 -18.04 -7.05 14.33
C LYS A 257 -17.22 -8.06 13.52
N ARG A 258 -17.90 -8.87 12.71
CA ARG A 258 -17.25 -9.59 11.61
C ARG A 258 -17.08 -8.59 10.48
N GLN A 259 -15.87 -8.49 9.94
CA GLN A 259 -15.47 -7.38 9.08
C GLN A 259 -15.80 -7.61 7.59
N ALA A 260 -15.94 -8.87 7.20
CA ALA A 260 -16.31 -9.28 5.85
C ALA A 260 -17.83 -9.40 5.68
N ASP A 261 -18.29 -9.33 4.44
CA ASP A 261 -19.69 -9.55 4.05
C ASP A 261 -19.96 -11.03 3.72
N ILE A 262 -18.94 -11.74 3.25
CA ILE A 262 -18.98 -13.16 2.88
C ILE A 262 -17.85 -13.92 3.58
N TYR A 263 -18.15 -15.12 4.09
CA TYR A 263 -17.16 -16.07 4.58
C TYR A 263 -17.03 -17.25 3.61
N ILE A 264 -15.79 -17.60 3.27
CA ILE A 264 -15.44 -18.80 2.49
C ILE A 264 -14.58 -19.72 3.36
N PHE A 265 -15.18 -20.80 3.83
CA PHE A 265 -14.50 -21.83 4.60
C PHE A 265 -13.89 -22.87 3.64
N CYS A 266 -12.57 -22.86 3.53
CA CYS A 266 -11.79 -23.74 2.69
C CYS A 266 -11.30 -24.95 3.52
N LEU A 267 -11.70 -26.15 3.11
CA LEU A 267 -11.25 -27.40 3.71
C LEU A 267 -10.36 -28.13 2.71
N LEU A 268 -9.09 -28.35 3.07
CA LEU A 268 -8.27 -29.35 2.40
C LEU A 268 -8.76 -30.73 2.87
N ASN A 269 -9.73 -31.28 2.13
CA ASN A 269 -10.52 -32.45 2.48
C ASN A 269 -9.83 -33.74 2.03
N HIS A 270 -8.62 -33.96 2.54
CA HIS A 270 -7.88 -35.21 2.32
C HIS A 270 -7.48 -35.86 3.64
N LYS A 271 -7.53 -37.20 3.68
CA LYS A 271 -7.30 -37.99 4.91
C LYS A 271 -6.18 -39.01 4.80
N ILE A 272 -5.56 -39.12 3.62
CA ILE A 272 -4.44 -40.03 3.38
C ILE A 272 -3.16 -39.20 3.26
N GLN A 273 -2.25 -39.35 4.23
CA GLN A 273 -1.06 -38.50 4.34
C GLN A 273 -0.11 -38.64 3.15
N ASP A 274 0.03 -39.84 2.58
CA ASP A 274 0.98 -40.09 1.48
C ASP A 274 0.57 -39.43 0.15
N THR A 275 -0.70 -39.03 0.02
CA THR A 275 -1.25 -38.48 -1.23
C THR A 275 -1.87 -37.10 -1.05
N ILE A 276 -1.63 -36.43 0.09
CA ILE A 276 -2.06 -35.06 0.28
C ILE A 276 -1.26 -34.13 -0.65
N ASP A 277 -1.99 -33.35 -1.43
CA ASP A 277 -1.39 -32.35 -2.32
C ASP A 277 -2.23 -31.07 -2.27
N PRO A 278 -1.79 -30.03 -1.55
CA PRO A 278 -2.49 -28.75 -1.52
C PRO A 278 -2.61 -28.05 -2.89
N LEU A 279 -1.86 -28.47 -3.90
CA LEU A 279 -1.96 -27.95 -5.28
C LEU A 279 -3.04 -28.67 -6.10
N ASP A 280 -3.52 -29.83 -5.65
CA ASP A 280 -4.62 -30.56 -6.25
C ASP A 280 -5.96 -29.94 -5.85
N MET A 281 -6.59 -29.22 -6.78
CA MET A 281 -7.84 -28.49 -6.52
C MET A 281 -9.03 -29.42 -6.22
N ASP A 282 -8.96 -30.70 -6.58
CA ASP A 282 -10.03 -31.66 -6.25
C ASP A 282 -10.02 -32.02 -4.76
N GLN A 283 -8.88 -31.88 -4.08
CA GLN A 283 -8.74 -32.08 -2.64
C GLN A 283 -9.30 -30.92 -1.81
N TRP A 284 -9.68 -29.80 -2.43
CA TRP A 284 -10.29 -28.68 -1.74
C TRP A 284 -11.82 -28.69 -1.83
N ASP A 285 -12.44 -28.38 -0.70
CA ASP A 285 -13.87 -28.14 -0.56
C ASP A 285 -14.10 -26.72 -0.03
N PHE A 286 -15.08 -26.02 -0.60
CA PHE A 286 -15.40 -24.65 -0.23
C PHE A 286 -16.84 -24.57 0.28
N TYR A 287 -17.02 -23.94 1.43
CA TYR A 287 -18.34 -23.71 2.02
C TYR A 287 -18.55 -22.21 2.19
N ILE A 288 -19.57 -21.66 1.53
CA ILE A 288 -19.76 -20.21 1.37
C ILE A 288 -21.04 -19.77 2.09
N LEU A 289 -20.95 -18.68 2.86
CA LEU A 289 -22.06 -18.05 3.58
C LEU A 289 -21.93 -16.53 3.57
N SER A 290 -23.07 -15.82 3.65
CA SER A 290 -23.06 -14.41 4.06
C SER A 290 -22.76 -14.30 5.55
N THR A 291 -22.12 -13.21 5.95
CA THR A 291 -21.82 -12.91 7.36
C THR A 291 -23.08 -12.79 8.20
N SER A 292 -24.19 -12.32 7.62
CA SER A 292 -25.49 -12.22 8.31
C SER A 292 -25.93 -13.56 8.91
N VAL A 293 -25.73 -14.68 8.20
CA VAL A 293 -26.08 -16.02 8.71
C VAL A 293 -25.24 -16.34 9.96
N LEU A 294 -23.96 -15.97 10.01
CA LEU A 294 -23.13 -16.17 11.19
C LEU A 294 -23.55 -15.26 12.35
N ASP A 295 -23.96 -14.02 12.07
CA ASP A 295 -24.43 -13.10 13.11
C ASP A 295 -25.76 -13.56 13.72
N ASP A 296 -26.69 -14.01 12.89
CA ASP A 296 -28.03 -14.44 13.29
C ASP A 296 -27.99 -15.78 14.04
N GLU A 297 -27.25 -16.76 13.53
CA GLU A 297 -27.33 -18.14 14.02
C GLU A 297 -26.31 -18.49 15.10
N VAL A 298 -25.15 -17.81 15.14
CA VAL A 298 -24.06 -18.13 16.09
C VAL A 298 -23.54 -16.95 16.89
N GLY A 299 -24.11 -15.74 16.72
CA GLY A 299 -23.84 -14.58 17.56
C GLY A 299 -22.36 -14.29 17.78
N GLY A 300 -21.93 -14.16 19.04
CA GLY A 300 -20.54 -13.87 19.43
C GLY A 300 -19.58 -15.06 19.45
N GLN A 301 -19.98 -16.22 18.91
CA GLN A 301 -19.14 -17.42 18.88
C GLN A 301 -17.83 -17.17 18.11
N LYS A 302 -16.71 -17.63 18.68
CA LYS A 302 -15.36 -17.39 18.15
C LYS A 302 -14.86 -18.46 17.19
N HIS A 303 -15.39 -19.67 17.28
CA HIS A 303 -14.99 -20.80 16.44
C HIS A 303 -16.19 -21.63 16.03
N ILE A 304 -16.18 -22.20 14.83
CA ILE A 304 -17.23 -23.10 14.35
C ILE A 304 -16.62 -24.39 13.81
N GLY A 305 -17.10 -25.53 14.31
CA GLY A 305 -16.71 -26.85 13.80
C GLY A 305 -17.49 -27.23 12.54
N LEU A 306 -16.93 -28.10 11.68
CA LEU A 306 -17.53 -28.46 10.39
C LEU A 306 -18.98 -28.93 10.50
N LYS A 307 -19.30 -29.80 11.47
CA LYS A 307 -20.68 -30.28 11.67
C LYS A 307 -21.66 -29.14 12.01
N SER A 308 -21.22 -28.16 12.80
CA SER A 308 -22.04 -26.99 13.14
C SER A 308 -22.15 -26.04 11.95
N LEU A 309 -21.08 -25.85 11.19
CA LEU A 309 -21.10 -25.09 9.94
C LEU A 309 -22.14 -25.67 8.97
N MET A 310 -22.20 -26.99 8.80
CA MET A 310 -23.17 -27.62 7.90
C MET A 310 -24.63 -27.38 8.31
N LYS A 311 -24.91 -27.15 9.61
CA LYS A 311 -26.27 -26.81 10.08
C LYS A 311 -26.72 -25.42 9.64
N LEU A 312 -25.78 -24.54 9.30
CA LEU A 312 -26.07 -23.21 8.76
C LEU A 312 -26.40 -23.26 7.26
N ASN A 313 -26.47 -24.44 6.67
CA ASN A 313 -26.75 -24.68 5.25
C ASN A 313 -25.85 -23.86 4.29
N PRO A 314 -24.52 -23.89 4.47
CA PRO A 314 -23.58 -23.20 3.58
C PRO A 314 -23.68 -23.78 2.18
N GLN A 315 -23.40 -22.96 1.18
CA GLN A 315 -23.28 -23.47 -0.19
C GLN A 315 -21.95 -24.18 -0.36
N TYR A 316 -22.03 -25.48 -0.64
CA TYR A 316 -20.89 -26.30 -1.01
C TYR A 316 -20.50 -26.04 -2.47
N LYS A 317 -19.20 -25.85 -2.70
CA LYS A 317 -18.62 -25.57 -4.01
C LYS A 317 -17.30 -26.29 -4.19
N LYS A 318 -17.04 -26.71 -5.42
CA LYS A 318 -15.68 -27.00 -5.91
C LYS A 318 -15.03 -25.74 -6.49
N TYR A 319 -13.72 -25.80 -6.71
CA TYR A 319 -12.91 -24.67 -7.18
C TYR A 319 -13.54 -23.91 -8.37
N GLY A 320 -14.00 -24.64 -9.40
CA GLY A 320 -14.58 -24.03 -10.60
C GLY A 320 -15.93 -23.33 -10.41
N GLU A 321 -16.56 -23.42 -9.25
CA GLU A 321 -17.89 -22.85 -8.98
C GLU A 321 -17.87 -21.67 -8.00
N ILE A 322 -16.71 -21.31 -7.43
CA ILE A 322 -16.60 -20.28 -6.39
C ILE A 322 -17.02 -18.92 -6.97
N ALA A 323 -16.45 -18.52 -8.11
CA ALA A 323 -16.67 -17.21 -8.71
C ALA A 323 -18.13 -16.91 -8.99
N GLU A 324 -18.80 -17.80 -9.75
CA GLU A 324 -20.21 -17.67 -10.10
C GLU A 324 -21.10 -17.52 -8.86
N TYR A 325 -20.83 -18.34 -7.82
CA TYR A 325 -21.63 -18.29 -6.61
C TYR A 325 -21.38 -17.03 -5.78
N VAL A 326 -20.12 -16.59 -5.67
CA VAL A 326 -19.77 -15.35 -4.95
C VAL A 326 -20.35 -14.14 -5.65
N GLU A 327 -20.30 -14.06 -6.98
CA GLU A 327 -20.92 -12.98 -7.76
C GLU A 327 -22.43 -12.90 -7.53
N LYS A 328 -23.11 -14.07 -7.56
CA LYS A 328 -24.53 -14.15 -7.26
C LYS A 328 -24.83 -13.64 -5.84
N LEU A 329 -24.09 -14.13 -4.84
CA LEU A 329 -24.31 -13.76 -3.44
C LEU A 329 -24.00 -12.28 -3.18
N ALA A 330 -22.96 -11.74 -3.81
CA ALA A 330 -22.64 -10.32 -3.78
C ALA A 330 -23.79 -9.46 -4.32
N GLY A 331 -24.39 -9.86 -5.45
CA GLY A 331 -25.57 -9.17 -5.99
C GLY A 331 -26.78 -9.21 -5.04
N GLU A 332 -26.98 -10.30 -4.29
CA GLU A 332 -28.04 -10.39 -3.28
C GLU A 332 -27.78 -9.50 -2.06
N ILE A 333 -26.52 -9.25 -1.72
CA ILE A 333 -26.12 -8.35 -0.62
C ILE A 333 -26.30 -6.89 -1.04
N ASP A 334 -25.88 -6.52 -2.24
CA ASP A 334 -25.99 -5.14 -2.76
C ASP A 334 -27.45 -4.66 -2.90
N MET A 335 -28.42 -5.59 -3.00
CA MET A 335 -29.85 -5.28 -3.09
C MET A 335 -30.55 -5.07 -1.74
N ARG A 336 -29.87 -5.32 -0.62
CA ARG A 336 -30.42 -5.15 0.75
C ARG A 336 -29.96 -3.83 1.34
#